data_AF-A0A2V5TBK8-F1
#
_entry.id   AF-A0A2V5TBK8-F1
#
_cell.length_a   1.000
_cell.length_b   1.000
_cell.length_c   1.000
_cell.angle_alpha   90.00
_cell.angle_beta   90.00
_cell.angle_gamma   90.00
#
_symmetry.space_group_name_H-M   'P 1'
#
loop_
_entity.id
_entity.type
_entity.pdbx_description
1 polymer ?
#
loop_
_entity_poly.entity_id
_entity_poly.type
_entity_poly.pdbx_seq_one_letter_code
_entity_poly.pdbx_strand_id
1 'polypeptide(L)'
;MVKQLRKGIDSRTAREMNAKLQAIEGDADQLELDRLRDLFQGKYDPKQIIFLHDLYGLLEKVIDRCRDAGNIILQVALKYS
;
A
#
# COMPACT_ATOMS: atom_id res chain seq x y z
N MET A 1 7.32 -9.58 6.93
CA MET A 1 7.48 -8.94 8.25
C MET A 1 6.91 -9.78 9.40
N VAL A 2 5.64 -10.21 9.39
CA VAL A 2 5.00 -10.97 10.51
C VAL A 2 5.80 -12.20 10.97
N LYS A 3 6.25 -13.06 10.04
CA LYS A 3 7.04 -14.26 10.40
C LYS A 3 8.40 -13.91 11.04
N GLN A 4 9.00 -12.79 10.66
CA GLN A 4 10.27 -12.33 11.23
C GLN A 4 10.07 -11.73 12.62
N LEU A 5 8.94 -11.07 12.88
CA LEU A 5 8.59 -10.58 14.22
C LEU A 5 8.65 -11.71 15.27
N ARG A 6 8.15 -12.91 14.93
CA ARG A 6 8.18 -14.09 15.82
C ARG A 6 9.60 -14.58 16.18
N LYS A 7 10.60 -14.25 15.36
CA LYS A 7 12.00 -14.66 15.56
C LYS A 7 12.84 -13.58 16.24
N GLY A 8 12.26 -12.42 16.58
CA GLY A 8 13.02 -11.25 17.04
C GLY A 8 13.68 -10.53 15.88
N ILE A 9 12.88 -9.92 15.00
CA ILE A 9 13.38 -9.05 13.94
C ILE A 9 14.17 -7.89 14.53
N ASP A 10 15.36 -7.60 14.01
CA ASP A 10 16.13 -6.44 14.45
C ASP A 10 15.55 -5.13 13.88
N SER A 11 15.81 -4.02 14.58
CA SER A 11 15.24 -2.72 14.24
C SER A 11 15.68 -2.18 12.88
N ARG A 12 16.86 -2.55 12.38
CA ARG A 12 17.32 -2.13 11.05
C ARG A 12 16.54 -2.84 9.96
N THR A 13 16.44 -4.17 10.02
CA THR A 13 15.67 -4.94 9.03
C THR A 13 14.18 -4.56 9.08
N ALA A 14 13.60 -4.32 10.26
CA ALA A 14 12.23 -3.83 10.37
C ALA A 14 12.02 -2.49 9.65
N ARG A 15 12.94 -1.52 9.82
CA ARG A 15 12.88 -0.22 9.13
C ARG A 15 13.03 -0.37 7.61
N GLU A 16 13.97 -1.19 7.14
CA GLU A 16 14.17 -1.40 5.70
C GLU A 16 12.94 -2.02 5.02
N MET A 17 12.31 -3.00 5.66
CA MET A 17 11.09 -3.62 5.13
C MET A 17 9.89 -2.65 5.16
N ASN A 18 9.78 -1.85 6.22
CA ASN A 18 8.73 -0.84 6.33
C ASN A 18 8.90 0.27 5.28
N ALA A 19 10.12 0.76 5.06
CA ALA A 19 10.43 1.74 4.03
C ALA A 19 10.08 1.23 2.62
N LYS A 20 10.28 -0.07 2.35
CA LYS A 20 9.83 -0.69 1.09
C LYS A 20 8.30 -0.68 0.95
N LEU A 21 7.56 -0.94 2.03
CA LEU A 21 6.09 -0.86 1.99
C LEU A 21 5.62 0.58 1.73
N GLN A 22 6.25 1.57 2.36
CA GLN A 22 5.95 2.99 2.11
C GLN A 22 6.23 3.41 0.67
N ALA A 23 7.34 2.95 0.09
CA ALA A 23 7.66 3.23 -1.31
C ALA A 23 6.63 2.60 -2.26
N ILE A 24 6.25 1.34 -2.02
CA ILE A 24 5.25 0.64 -2.85
C ILE A 24 3.88 1.32 -2.78
N GLU A 25 3.45 1.75 -1.59
CA GLU A 25 2.19 2.48 -1.43
C GLU A 25 2.25 3.84 -2.15
N GLY A 26 3.32 4.62 -2.00
CA GLY A 26 3.46 5.89 -2.72
C GLY A 26 3.46 5.73 -4.25
N ASP A 27 4.12 4.70 -4.78
CA ASP A 27 4.08 4.36 -6.21
C ASP A 27 2.66 3.94 -6.65
N ALA A 28 1.93 3.23 -5.80
CA ALA A 28 0.57 2.80 -6.07
C ALA A 28 -0.44 3.95 -6.07
N ASP A 29 -0.35 4.86 -5.10
CA ASP A 29 -1.20 6.06 -5.01
C ASP A 29 -1.01 6.94 -6.25
N GLN A 30 0.25 7.14 -6.66
CA GLN A 30 0.57 7.89 -7.87
C GLN A 30 -0.04 7.23 -9.11
N LEU A 31 0.09 5.90 -9.23
CA LEU A 31 -0.50 5.15 -10.33
C LEU A 31 -2.03 5.23 -10.32
N GLU A 32 -2.67 5.15 -9.16
CA GLU A 32 -4.12 5.28 -9.02
C GLU A 32 -4.59 6.65 -9.53
N LEU A 33 -3.93 7.73 -9.09
CA LEU A 33 -4.24 9.10 -9.53
C LEU A 33 -4.12 9.26 -11.04
N ASP A 34 -3.05 8.71 -11.63
CA ASP A 34 -2.84 8.76 -13.07
C ASP A 34 -3.91 7.95 -13.83
N ARG A 35 -4.30 6.77 -13.31
CA ARG A 35 -5.38 5.96 -13.88
C ARG A 35 -6.76 6.60 -13.76
N LEU A 36 -7.04 7.28 -12.64
CA LEU A 36 -8.27 8.04 -12.47
C LEU A 36 -8.32 9.23 -13.42
N ARG A 37 -7.20 9.94 -13.61
CA ARG A 37 -7.09 11.03 -14.59
C ARG A 37 -7.40 10.53 -16.00
N ASP A 38 -6.79 9.42 -16.41
CA ASP A 38 -7.04 8.78 -17.70
C ASP A 38 -8.51 8.34 -17.84
N LEU A 39 -9.10 7.79 -16.77
CA LEU A 39 -10.47 7.28 -16.76
C LEU A 39 -11.50 8.39 -17.02
N PHE A 40 -11.31 9.56 -16.41
CA PHE A 40 -12.23 10.69 -16.55
C PHE A 40 -11.98 11.56 -17.80
N GLN A 41 -10.79 11.49 -18.40
CA GLN A 41 -10.46 12.20 -19.64
C GLN A 41 -10.66 11.35 -20.89
N GLY A 42 -10.66 10.03 -20.76
CA GLY A 42 -10.80 9.08 -21.85
C GLY A 42 -12.23 8.92 -22.38
N LYS A 43 -12.37 8.15 -23.46
CA LYS A 43 -13.66 7.75 -24.03
C LYS A 43 -14.06 6.37 -23.48
N TYR A 44 -14.59 6.35 -22.26
CA TYR A 44 -15.12 5.15 -21.63
C TYR A 44 -16.64 5.19 -21.56
N ASP A 45 -17.29 4.04 -21.67
CA ASP A 45 -18.71 3.94 -21.39
C ASP A 45 -18.97 4.20 -19.89
N PRO A 46 -20.10 4.83 -19.51
CA PRO A 46 -20.39 5.16 -18.12
C PRO A 46 -20.30 3.96 -17.15
N LYS A 47 -20.71 2.76 -17.60
CA LYS A 47 -20.60 1.53 -16.81
C LYS A 47 -19.14 1.11 -16.56
N GLN A 48 -18.27 1.32 -17.53
CA GLN A 48 -16.85 1.01 -17.40
C GLN A 48 -16.17 1.99 -16.44
N ILE A 49 -16.55 3.28 -16.49
CA ILE A 49 -16.05 4.29 -15.54
C ILE A 49 -16.36 3.89 -14.11
N ILE A 50 -17.62 3.55 -13.80
CA ILE A 50 -18.02 3.15 -12.45
C ILE A 50 -17.23 1.90 -12.00
N PHE A 51 -17.18 0.88 -12.84
CA PHE A 51 -16.50 -0.37 -12.49
C PHE A 51 -14.99 -0.17 -12.24
N LEU A 52 -14.31 0.57 -13.11
CA LEU A 52 -12.87 0.81 -12.98
C LEU A 52 -12.54 1.73 -11.80
N HIS A 53 -13.35 2.76 -11.56
CA HIS A 53 -13.20 3.62 -10.39
C HIS A 53 -13.29 2.81 -9.08
N ASP A 54 -14.32 1.96 -8.97
CA ASP A 54 -14.51 1.13 -7.77
C ASP A 54 -13.39 0.09 -7.61
N LEU A 55 -12.91 -0.47 -8.72
CA LEU A 55 -11.78 -1.41 -8.70
C LEU A 55 -10.49 -0.73 -8.24
N TYR A 56 -10.17 0.46 -8.76
CA TYR A 56 -8.98 1.20 -8.35
C TYR A 56 -9.03 1.57 -6.87
N GLY A 57 -10.18 2.07 -6.39
CA GLY A 57 -10.35 2.36 -4.96
C GLY A 57 -10.36 1.11 -4.06
N LEU A 58 -10.62 -0.09 -4.59
CA LEU A 58 -10.42 -1.34 -3.84
C LEU A 58 -8.94 -1.73 -3.77
N LEU A 59 -8.18 -1.50 -4.84
CA LEU A 59 -6.75 -1.79 -4.89
C LEU A 59 -5.97 -0.86 -3.94
N GLU A 60 -6.26 0.43 -3.93
CA GLU A 60 -5.69 1.41 -2.98
C GLU A 60 -5.85 0.90 -1.55
N LYS A 61 -7.09 0.64 -1.11
CA LYS A 61 -7.39 0.11 0.25
C LYS A 61 -6.59 -1.13 0.63
N VAL A 62 -6.36 -2.05 -0.33
CA VAL A 62 -5.59 -3.27 -0.08
C VAL A 62 -4.11 -2.96 0.14
N ILE A 63 -3.55 -2.05 -0.66
CA ILE A 63 -2.16 -1.63 -0.58
C ILE A 63 -1.93 -0.85 0.72
N ASP A 64 -2.86 0.05 1.05
CA ASP A 64 -2.88 0.82 2.29
C ASP A 64 -2.89 -0.09 3.53
N ARG A 65 -3.70 -1.15 3.51
CA ARG A 65 -3.74 -2.13 4.59
C ARG A 65 -2.42 -2.89 4.76
N CYS A 66 -1.70 -3.14 3.66
CA CYS A 66 -0.38 -3.77 3.71
C CYS A 66 0.65 -2.83 4.35
N ARG A 67 0.66 -1.54 3.99
CA ARG A 67 1.49 -0.50 4.61
C ARG A 67 1.20 -0.40 6.10
N ASP A 68 -0.06 -0.32 6.50
CA ASP A 68 -0.48 -0.22 7.91
C ASP A 68 -0.02 -1.40 8.76
N ALA A 69 -0.17 -2.62 8.24
CA ALA A 69 0.35 -3.80 8.92
C ALA A 69 1.88 -3.72 9.09
N GLY A 70 2.59 -3.20 8.09
CA GLY A 70 4.01 -2.90 8.17
C GLY A 70 4.35 -1.90 9.27
N ASN A 71 3.58 -0.82 9.39
CA ASN A 71 3.76 0.23 10.40
C ASN A 71 3.59 -0.33 11.82
N ILE A 72 2.55 -1.13 12.04
CA ILE A 72 2.33 -1.80 13.34
C ILE A 72 3.50 -2.72 13.67
N ILE A 73 3.97 -3.53 12.71
CA ILE A 73 5.10 -4.44 12.95
C ILE A 73 6.38 -3.66 13.29
N LEU A 74 6.64 -2.54 12.61
CA LEU A 74 7.78 -1.67 12.92
C LEU A 74 7.67 -1.11 14.34
N GLN A 75 6.50 -0.60 14.75
CA GLN A 75 6.28 -0.09 16.10
C GLN A 75 6.54 -1.16 17.17
N VAL A 76 6.05 -2.38 16.96
CA VAL A 76 6.34 -3.51 17.86
C VAL A 76 7.83 -3.81 17.89
N ALA A 77 8.49 -3.91 16.73
CA ALA A 77 9.93 -4.18 16.67
C ALA A 77 10.77 -3.12 17.41
N LEU A 78 10.42 -1.83 17.29
CA LEU A 78 11.12 -0.75 17.98
C LEU A 78 10.86 -0.71 19.49
N LYS A 79 9.68 -1.11 19.94
CA LYS A 79 9.33 -1.14 21.37
C LYS A 79 10.05 -2.26 22.13
N TYR A 80 10.35 -3.36 21.45
CA TYR A 80 10.93 -4.57 22.04
C TYR A 80 12.34 -4.89 21.52
N SER A 81 13.04 -3.90 20.93
CA SER A 81 14.46 -4.01 20.57
C SER A 81 15.38 -3.54 21.69
#